data_AF-A0A7D9D3U5-F1
#
_entry.id   AF-A0A7D9D3U5-F1
#
_cell.length_a   1.000
_cell.length_b   1.000
_cell.length_c   1.000
_cell.angle_alpha   90.00
_cell.angle_beta   90.00
_cell.angle_gamma   90.00
#
_symmetry.space_group_name_H-M   'P 1'
#
loop_
_entity.id
_entity.type
_entity.pdbx_description
1 polymer ?
#
loop_
_entity_poly.entity_id
_entity_poly.type
_entity_poly.pdbx_seq_one_letter_code
_entity_poly.pdbx_strand_id
1 'polypeptide(L)'
;MAYNIDWILPTLRKPTKLWYFASTLTVAAVGIFTKIFIGFFNKPTIFNRNIILKALDNRPRNVPLITVSNHHSCFDDPGLWGTLNFRHLINRTKMRWSLAAHDICFTTAAHSKFFALGKCVPVIRGNGVYQDAINFCIEQLKKGQWVHIFPEGR
;
A
#
# COMPACT_ATOMS: atom_id res chain seq x y z
N MET A 1 4.53 8.58 -24.79
CA MET A 1 3.26 7.88 -24.48
C MET A 1 3.34 7.36 -23.06
N ALA A 2 2.27 7.51 -22.27
CA ALA A 2 2.22 6.90 -20.94
C ALA A 2 2.27 5.36 -21.07
N TYR A 3 2.90 4.69 -20.12
CA TYR A 3 2.97 3.23 -20.09
C TYR A 3 1.57 2.63 -19.89
N ASN A 4 1.26 1.51 -20.58
CA ASN A 4 -0.04 0.87 -20.46
C ASN A 4 -0.17 0.14 -19.11
N ILE A 5 -1.17 0.54 -18.32
CA ILE A 5 -1.45 0.00 -16.98
C ILE A 5 -2.73 -0.86 -16.90
N ASP A 6 -3.39 -1.12 -18.03
CA ASP A 6 -4.72 -1.73 -18.08
C ASP A 6 -4.73 -3.18 -17.55
N TRP A 7 -3.57 -3.83 -17.57
CA TRP A 7 -3.38 -5.19 -17.06
C TRP A 7 -3.36 -5.27 -15.53
N ILE A 8 -3.13 -4.15 -14.82
CA ILE A 8 -2.86 -4.14 -13.38
C ILE A 8 -4.11 -4.52 -12.58
N LEU A 9 -5.22 -3.78 -12.74
CA LEU A 9 -6.44 -4.03 -11.96
C LEU A 9 -7.05 -5.42 -12.20
N PRO A 10 -7.14 -5.94 -13.43
CA PRO A 10 -7.55 -7.33 -13.68
C PRO A 10 -6.68 -8.34 -12.92
N THR A 11 -5.35 -8.15 -12.95
CA THR A 11 -4.40 -9.01 -12.25
C THR A 11 -4.56 -8.92 -10.73
N LEU A 12 -4.76 -7.72 -10.18
CA LEU A 12 -4.97 -7.52 -8.74
C LEU A 12 -6.30 -8.08 -8.24
N ARG A 13 -7.35 -8.09 -9.08
CA ARG A 13 -8.65 -8.69 -8.76
C ARG A 13 -8.64 -10.21 -8.81
N LYS A 14 -7.86 -10.80 -9.74
CA LYS A 14 -7.72 -12.25 -9.92
C LYS A 14 -6.25 -12.69 -9.85
N PRO A 15 -5.58 -12.52 -8.70
CA PRO A 15 -4.16 -12.84 -8.58
C PRO A 15 -3.92 -14.35 -8.61
N THR A 16 -2.88 -14.78 -9.30
CA THR A 16 -2.42 -16.18 -9.28
C THR A 16 -1.71 -16.51 -7.96
N LYS A 17 -1.50 -17.80 -7.67
CA LYS A 17 -0.69 -18.22 -6.51
C LYS A 17 0.74 -17.66 -6.55
N LEU A 18 1.33 -17.61 -7.75
CA LEU A 18 2.66 -17.03 -7.96
C LEU A 18 2.65 -15.52 -7.66
N TRP A 19 1.63 -14.80 -8.10
CA TRP A 19 1.48 -13.38 -7.76
C TRP A 19 1.35 -13.16 -6.25
N TYR A 20 0.56 -13.99 -5.57
CA TYR A 20 0.39 -13.92 -4.12
C TYR A 20 1.72 -14.13 -3.38
N PHE A 21 2.51 -15.13 -3.81
CA PHE A 21 3.84 -15.40 -3.25
C PHE A 21 4.80 -14.23 -3.50
N ALA A 22 4.93 -13.79 -4.75
CA ALA A 22 5.79 -12.66 -5.11
C ALA A 22 5.39 -11.38 -4.35
N SER A 23 4.09 -11.08 -4.26
CA SER A 23 3.57 -9.93 -3.52
C SER A 23 3.90 -10.01 -2.03
N THR A 24 3.82 -11.21 -1.44
CA THR A 24 4.20 -11.42 -0.04
C THR A 24 5.68 -11.12 0.19
N LEU A 25 6.56 -11.59 -0.70
CA LEU A 25 8.00 -11.30 -0.63
C LEU A 25 8.28 -9.81 -0.82
N THR A 26 7.67 -9.16 -1.82
CA THR A 26 7.88 -7.73 -2.08
C THR A 26 7.45 -6.86 -0.89
N VAL A 27 6.25 -7.10 -0.34
CA VAL A 27 5.75 -6.34 0.82
C VAL A 27 6.65 -6.55 2.04
N ALA A 28 7.07 -7.79 2.32
CA ALA A 28 7.94 -8.09 3.44
C ALA A 28 9.33 -7.43 3.28
N ALA A 29 9.92 -7.52 2.09
CA ALA A 29 11.22 -6.92 1.79
C ALA A 29 11.21 -5.40 1.96
N VAL A 30 10.24 -4.71 1.37
CA VAL A 30 10.09 -3.25 1.51
C VAL A 30 9.82 -2.86 2.96
N GLY A 31 8.98 -3.61 3.67
CA GLY A 31 8.68 -3.36 5.08
C GLY A 31 9.92 -3.50 5.98
N ILE A 32 10.70 -4.58 5.81
CA ILE A 32 11.94 -4.81 6.56
C ILE A 32 12.96 -3.71 6.24
N PHE A 33 13.17 -3.41 4.95
CA PHE A 33 14.09 -2.38 4.51
C PHE A 33 13.76 -1.02 5.15
N THR A 34 12.50 -0.59 5.06
CA THR A 34 12.10 0.70 5.64
C THR A 34 12.17 0.74 7.15
N LYS A 35 11.87 -0.37 7.83
CA LYS A 35 12.05 -0.47 9.28
C LYS A 35 13.51 -0.29 9.68
N ILE A 36 14.44 -0.93 8.97
CA ILE A 36 15.88 -0.77 9.20
C ILE A 36 16.28 0.68 8.88
N PHE A 37 15.87 1.20 7.73
CA PHE A 37 16.23 2.55 7.31
C PHE A 37 15.79 3.62 8.32
N ILE A 38 14.55 3.54 8.79
CA ILE A 38 14.03 4.48 9.78
C ILE A 38 14.61 4.25 11.17
N GLY A 39 14.84 3.00 11.56
CA GLY A 39 15.37 2.67 12.88
C GLY A 39 16.86 2.98 13.07
N PHE A 40 17.66 2.85 12.00
CA PHE A 40 19.12 3.03 12.07
C PHE A 40 19.60 4.36 11.49
N PHE A 41 18.93 4.87 10.45
CA PHE A 41 19.40 6.07 9.72
C PHE A 41 18.51 7.30 9.96
N ASN A 42 17.49 7.20 10.82
CA ASN A 42 16.61 8.31 11.19
C ASN A 42 16.33 8.30 12.70
N LYS A 43 15.75 9.39 13.20
CA LYS A 43 15.30 9.54 14.60
C LYS A 43 13.80 9.85 14.65
N PRO A 44 12.92 8.88 14.30
CA PRO A 44 11.48 9.11 14.27
C PRO A 44 10.94 9.34 15.69
N THR A 45 10.04 10.31 15.85
CA THR A 45 9.20 10.42 17.04
C THR A 45 7.82 9.90 16.70
N ILE A 46 7.36 8.86 17.40
CA ILE A 46 6.10 8.17 17.08
C ILE A 46 5.12 8.38 18.23
N PHE A 47 4.03 9.08 17.95
CA PHE A 47 2.94 9.28 18.89
C PHE A 47 1.85 8.23 18.69
N ASN A 48 1.21 7.79 19.78
CA ASN A 48 0.02 6.95 19.76
C ASN A 48 0.15 5.64 18.94
N ARG A 49 1.36 5.09 18.88
CA ARG A 49 1.66 3.86 18.12
C ARG A 49 0.74 2.70 18.50
N ASN A 50 0.37 2.60 19.78
CA ASN A 50 -0.53 1.58 20.31
C ASN A 50 -1.91 1.58 19.61
N ILE A 51 -2.41 2.72 19.13
CA ILE A 51 -3.71 2.80 18.44
C ILE A 51 -3.67 1.98 17.15
N ILE A 52 -2.67 2.20 16.29
CA ILE A 52 -2.56 1.47 15.03
C ILE A 52 -2.26 -0.02 15.27
N LEU A 53 -1.43 -0.37 16.26
CA LEU A 53 -1.17 -1.78 16.56
C LEU A 53 -2.45 -2.50 17.03
N LYS A 54 -3.24 -1.88 17.92
CA LYS A 54 -4.54 -2.42 18.35
C LYS A 54 -5.50 -2.59 17.16
N ALA A 55 -5.54 -1.61 16.26
CA ALA A 55 -6.36 -1.68 15.04
C ALA A 55 -5.87 -2.74 14.04
N LEU A 56 -4.60 -3.14 14.07
CA LEU A 56 -4.10 -4.24 13.24
C LEU A 56 -4.31 -5.59 13.92
N ASP A 57 -4.13 -5.68 15.23
CA ASP A 57 -4.14 -6.91 16.00
C ASP A 57 -5.54 -7.39 16.35
N ASN A 58 -6.36 -6.49 16.89
CA ASN A 58 -7.65 -6.82 17.49
C ASN A 58 -8.82 -6.56 16.53
N ARG A 59 -8.55 -6.10 15.31
CA ARG A 59 -9.58 -5.83 14.32
C ARG A 59 -10.34 -7.11 13.98
N PRO A 60 -11.67 -7.15 14.17
CA PRO A 60 -12.47 -8.32 13.85
C PRO A 60 -12.36 -8.69 12.37
N ARG A 61 -12.61 -9.96 12.08
CA ARG A 61 -12.67 -10.44 10.70
C ARG A 61 -13.75 -9.66 9.94
N ASN A 62 -13.46 -9.32 8.67
CA ASN A 62 -14.35 -8.58 7.78
C ASN A 62 -14.63 -7.11 8.18
N VAL A 63 -13.96 -6.55 9.19
CA VAL A 63 -14.06 -5.11 9.51
C VAL A 63 -12.95 -4.35 8.75
N PRO A 64 -13.29 -3.38 7.88
CA PRO A 64 -12.30 -2.61 7.14
C PRO A 64 -11.48 -1.70 8.05
N LEU A 65 -10.28 -1.34 7.57
CA LEU A 65 -9.47 -0.27 8.15
C LEU A 65 -9.15 0.73 7.05
N ILE A 66 -9.38 2.01 7.31
CA ILE A 66 -8.96 3.11 6.45
C ILE A 66 -7.99 3.97 7.25
N THR A 67 -6.83 4.26 6.67
CA THR A 67 -5.87 5.22 7.23
C THR A 67 -5.70 6.37 6.25
N VAL A 68 -5.61 7.58 6.78
CA VAL A 68 -5.46 8.81 5.98
C VAL A 68 -4.31 9.62 6.56
N SER A 69 -3.45 10.15 5.71
CA SER A 69 -2.41 11.10 6.13
C SER A 69 -2.16 12.13 5.04
N ASN A 70 -1.50 13.22 5.42
CA ASN A 70 -0.85 14.11 4.46
C ASN A 70 0.25 13.38 3.68
N HIS A 71 0.68 13.98 2.56
CA HIS A 71 1.73 13.46 1.68
C HIS A 71 2.73 14.55 1.33
N HIS A 72 3.98 14.33 1.75
CA HIS A 72 5.13 15.19 1.46
C HIS A 72 6.15 14.53 0.55
N SER A 73 6.29 13.20 0.58
CA SER A 73 7.32 12.51 -0.18
C SER A 73 6.91 11.09 -0.60
N CYS A 74 7.49 10.59 -1.69
CA CYS A 74 7.30 9.18 -2.09
C CYS A 74 7.71 8.18 -1.00
N PHE A 75 8.59 8.58 -0.06
CA PHE A 75 9.00 7.75 1.06
C PHE A 75 7.94 7.62 2.14
N ASP A 76 6.91 8.47 2.16
CA ASP A 76 5.85 8.42 3.17
C ASP A 76 5.11 7.08 3.13
N ASP A 77 4.84 6.56 1.93
CA ASP A 77 4.12 5.30 1.80
C ASP A 77 4.90 4.15 2.43
N PRO A 78 6.14 3.80 2.07
CA PRO A 78 6.82 2.70 2.74
C PRO A 78 7.36 3.09 4.14
N GLY A 79 7.71 4.35 4.35
CA GLY A 79 8.34 4.85 5.57
C GLY A 79 7.39 4.89 6.78
N LEU A 80 6.17 5.41 6.62
CA LEU A 80 5.20 5.49 7.72
C LEU A 80 4.98 4.13 8.40
N TRP A 81 4.95 3.05 7.60
CA TRP A 81 4.68 1.70 8.11
C TRP A 81 5.93 0.95 8.58
N GLY A 82 7.14 1.42 8.27
CA GLY A 82 8.38 0.90 8.87
C GLY A 82 8.38 1.00 10.41
N THR A 83 7.53 1.87 10.97
CA THR A 83 7.28 2.00 12.41
C THR A 83 6.53 0.80 13.02
N LEU A 84 5.89 -0.06 12.23
CA LEU A 84 5.16 -1.23 12.69
C LEU A 84 6.09 -2.33 13.22
N ASN A 85 5.52 -3.36 13.87
CA ASN A 85 6.27 -4.53 14.31
C ASN A 85 6.66 -5.40 13.12
N PHE A 86 7.78 -6.15 13.21
CA PHE A 86 8.20 -7.08 12.15
C PHE A 86 7.08 -8.05 11.74
N ARG A 87 6.31 -8.58 12.72
CA ARG A 87 5.18 -9.48 12.45
C ARG A 87 4.05 -8.86 11.60
N HIS A 88 3.92 -7.53 11.57
CA HIS A 88 2.99 -6.85 10.68
C HIS A 88 3.58 -6.72 9.28
N LEU A 89 4.85 -6.33 9.18
CA LEU A 89 5.56 -6.10 7.93
C LEU A 89 5.69 -7.36 7.08
N ILE A 90 5.95 -8.51 7.70
CA ILE A 90 6.08 -9.80 7.01
C ILE A 90 4.71 -10.48 6.77
N ASN A 91 3.61 -9.89 7.25
CA ASN A 91 2.28 -10.43 7.05
C ASN A 91 1.50 -9.58 6.04
N ARG A 92 1.47 -10.03 4.79
CA ARG A 92 0.76 -9.37 3.67
C ARG A 92 -0.71 -9.02 3.98
N THR A 93 -1.40 -9.81 4.80
CA THR A 93 -2.81 -9.57 5.18
C THR A 93 -2.98 -8.46 6.21
N LYS A 94 -1.93 -8.17 6.98
CA LYS A 94 -1.87 -7.07 7.96
C LYS A 94 -1.26 -5.80 7.37
N MET A 95 -0.93 -5.79 6.08
CA MET A 95 -0.41 -4.63 5.36
C MET A 95 -1.48 -4.02 4.44
N ARG A 96 -1.48 -2.69 4.31
CA ARG A 96 -2.46 -1.97 3.49
C ARG A 96 -2.34 -2.19 2.00
N TRP A 97 -3.39 -1.85 1.28
CA TRP A 97 -3.33 -1.34 -0.08
C TRP A 97 -3.13 0.18 -0.05
N SER A 98 -2.38 0.73 -1.02
CA SER A 98 -2.13 2.16 -1.11
C SER A 98 -2.45 2.67 -2.52
N LEU A 99 -3.00 3.87 -2.64
CA LEU A 99 -3.16 4.54 -3.92
C LEU A 99 -1.82 5.19 -4.31
N ALA A 100 -1.42 5.04 -5.57
CA ALA A 100 -0.15 5.57 -6.07
C ALA A 100 -0.33 6.23 -7.44
N ALA A 101 0.38 7.34 -7.66
CA ALA A 101 0.28 8.11 -8.90
C ALA A 101 0.80 7.33 -10.11
N HIS A 102 -0.01 7.20 -11.16
CA HIS A 102 0.33 6.40 -12.34
C HIS A 102 1.60 6.89 -13.06
N ASP A 103 1.78 8.19 -13.13
CA ASP A 103 2.85 8.93 -13.82
C ASP A 103 4.18 8.91 -13.05
N ILE A 104 4.17 8.49 -11.78
CA ILE A 104 5.37 8.35 -10.96
C ILE A 104 5.72 6.87 -10.77
N CYS A 105 4.76 6.07 -10.28
CA CYS A 105 4.99 4.68 -9.88
C CYS A 105 4.83 3.68 -11.04
N PHE A 106 4.13 4.04 -12.12
CA PHE A 106 3.73 3.09 -13.17
C PHE A 106 4.23 3.54 -14.55
N THR A 107 5.49 3.96 -14.61
CA THR A 107 6.14 4.52 -15.81
C THR A 107 6.78 3.47 -16.72
N THR A 108 7.08 2.29 -16.19
CA THR A 108 7.69 1.17 -16.94
C THR A 108 7.08 -0.15 -16.49
N ALA A 109 7.30 -1.23 -17.25
CA ALA A 109 6.85 -2.57 -16.87
C ALA A 109 7.45 -3.04 -15.53
N ALA A 110 8.75 -2.77 -15.32
CA ALA A 110 9.44 -3.15 -14.09
C ALA A 110 8.88 -2.39 -12.87
N HIS A 111 8.74 -1.07 -12.97
CA HIS A 111 8.16 -0.25 -11.90
C HIS A 111 6.72 -0.67 -11.61
N SER A 112 5.89 -0.79 -12.66
CA SER A 112 4.48 -1.16 -12.52
C SER A 112 4.30 -2.50 -11.83
N LYS A 113 5.13 -3.50 -12.18
CA LYS A 113 5.12 -4.81 -11.53
C LYS A 113 5.54 -4.71 -10.07
N PHE A 114 6.62 -3.98 -9.77
CA PHE A 114 7.10 -3.78 -8.40
C PHE A 114 6.03 -3.14 -7.50
N PHE A 115 5.46 -2.02 -7.92
CA PHE A 115 4.45 -1.31 -7.15
C PHE A 115 3.14 -2.12 -7.01
N ALA A 116 2.69 -2.80 -8.08
CA ALA A 116 1.52 -3.67 -7.99
C ALA A 116 1.73 -4.86 -7.04
N LEU A 117 2.92 -5.48 -7.04
CA LEU A 117 3.28 -6.53 -6.06
C LEU A 117 3.34 -5.97 -4.63
N GLY A 118 3.79 -4.72 -4.48
CA GLY A 118 3.80 -3.95 -3.24
C GLY A 118 2.42 -3.49 -2.74
N LYS A 119 1.32 -3.91 -3.38
CA LYS A 119 -0.06 -3.52 -3.07
C LYS A 119 -0.37 -2.04 -3.33
N CYS A 120 0.34 -1.42 -4.28
CA CYS A 120 0.00 -0.10 -4.78
C CYS A 120 -0.98 -0.20 -5.96
N VAL A 121 -1.97 0.69 -5.98
CA VAL A 121 -3.03 0.75 -6.99
C VAL A 121 -2.88 2.04 -7.79
N PRO A 122 -2.77 1.99 -9.13
CA PRO A 122 -2.52 3.17 -9.94
C PRO A 122 -3.74 4.09 -9.96
N VAL A 123 -3.55 5.37 -9.64
CA VAL A 123 -4.56 6.43 -9.77
C VAL A 123 -4.07 7.47 -10.77
N ILE A 124 -4.98 7.92 -11.63
CA ILE A 124 -4.72 8.93 -12.65
C ILE A 124 -5.15 10.29 -12.09
N ARG A 125 -4.19 11.20 -11.90
CA ARG A 125 -4.48 12.57 -11.46
C ARG A 125 -5.24 13.32 -12.55
N GLY A 126 -6.16 14.20 -12.16
CA GLY A 126 -7.02 14.94 -13.09
C GLY A 126 -8.23 14.17 -13.61
N ASN A 127 -8.30 12.84 -13.41
CA ASN A 127 -9.43 12.02 -13.88
C ASN A 127 -10.60 11.92 -12.87
N GLY A 128 -10.65 12.85 -11.90
CA GLY A 128 -11.66 12.87 -10.83
C GLY A 128 -11.55 11.69 -9.84
N VAL A 129 -12.55 11.56 -8.97
CA VAL A 129 -12.59 10.50 -7.93
C VAL A 129 -13.24 9.20 -8.40
N TYR A 130 -13.94 9.22 -9.55
CA TYR A 130 -14.66 8.07 -10.09
C TYR A 130 -13.75 7.25 -11.00
N GLN A 131 -12.80 6.54 -10.41
CA GLN A 131 -11.83 5.70 -11.12
C GLN A 131 -11.94 4.23 -10.70
N ASP A 132 -11.59 3.32 -11.59
CA ASP A 132 -11.64 1.88 -11.30
C ASP A 132 -10.68 1.47 -10.17
N ALA A 133 -9.60 2.22 -9.97
CA ALA A 133 -8.71 2.09 -8.83
C ALA A 133 -9.41 2.36 -7.48
N ILE A 134 -10.30 3.35 -7.43
CA ILE A 134 -11.10 3.66 -6.24
C ILE A 134 -12.13 2.55 -6.00
N ASN A 135 -12.78 2.06 -7.06
CA ASN A 135 -13.68 0.90 -6.96
C ASN A 135 -12.95 -0.33 -6.41
N PHE A 136 -11.74 -0.61 -6.89
CA PHE A 136 -10.90 -1.68 -6.36
C PHE A 136 -10.62 -1.50 -4.86
N CYS A 137 -10.26 -0.31 -4.40
CA CYS A 137 -10.06 -0.04 -2.97
C CYS A 137 -11.34 -0.26 -2.15
N ILE A 138 -12.51 0.16 -2.66
CA ILE A 138 -13.81 -0.11 -2.04
C ILE A 138 -14.08 -1.62 -1.96
N GLU A 139 -13.77 -2.39 -3.02
CA GLU A 139 -13.87 -3.86 -3.01
C GLU A 139 -12.96 -4.48 -1.93
N GLN A 140 -11.73 -3.97 -1.74
CA GLN A 140 -10.83 -4.43 -0.68
C GLN A 140 -11.40 -4.13 0.71
N LEU A 141 -11.96 -2.93 0.91
CA LEU A 141 -12.61 -2.55 2.17
C LEU A 141 -13.83 -3.43 2.48
N LYS A 142 -14.66 -3.74 1.48
CA LYS A 142 -15.78 -4.70 1.63
C LYS A 142 -15.30 -6.09 2.08
N LYS A 143 -14.06 -6.47 1.77
CA LYS A 143 -13.42 -7.72 2.21
C LYS A 143 -12.73 -7.60 3.59
N GLY A 144 -12.96 -6.51 4.32
CA GLY A 144 -12.30 -6.22 5.60
C GLY A 144 -10.81 -5.92 5.49
N GLN A 145 -10.30 -5.59 4.31
CA GLN A 145 -8.88 -5.24 4.14
C GLN A 145 -8.59 -3.85 4.68
N TRP A 146 -7.31 -3.51 4.69
CA TRP A 146 -6.82 -2.20 5.06
C TRP A 146 -6.43 -1.42 3.80
N VAL A 147 -6.93 -0.19 3.66
CA VAL A 147 -6.55 0.77 2.61
C VAL A 147 -5.97 2.04 3.25
N HIS A 148 -4.91 2.56 2.68
CA HIS A 148 -4.34 3.86 3.01
C HIS A 148 -4.54 4.85 1.85
N ILE A 149 -4.84 6.11 2.19
CA ILE A 149 -5.10 7.18 1.23
C ILE A 149 -4.32 8.43 1.61
N PHE A 150 -3.69 9.03 0.60
CA PHE A 150 -3.14 10.38 0.62
C PHE A 150 -4.09 11.31 -0.15
N PRO A 151 -5.03 12.01 0.52
CA PRO A 151 -6.13 12.68 -0.15
C PRO A 151 -5.72 13.97 -0.86
N GLU A 152 -4.52 14.51 -0.59
CA GLU A 152 -4.02 15.74 -1.19
C GLU A 152 -3.81 15.63 -2.71
N GLY A 153 -3.61 14.42 -3.25
CA GLY A 153 -3.43 14.19 -4.68
C GLY A 153 -2.20 14.85 -5.31
N ARG A 154 -1.23 15.23 -4.46
CA ARG A 154 0.07 15.83 -4.85
C ARG A 154 1.05 14.80 -5.34
#